data_AF-A0A1I4ZCX4-F1
#
_entry.id   AF-A0A1I4ZCX4-F1
#
_cell.length_a   1.000
_cell.length_b   1.000
_cell.length_c   1.000
_cell.angle_alpha   90.00
_cell.angle_beta   90.00
_cell.angle_gamma   90.00
#
_symmetry.space_group_name_H-M   'P 1'
#
loop_
_entity.id
_entity.type
_entity.pdbx_description
1 polymer ?
#
loop_
_entity_poly.entity_id
_entity_poly.type
_entity_poly.pdbx_seq_one_letter_code
_entity_poly.pdbx_strand_id
1 'polypeptide(L)'
;MHNRPVPDESDTALLYVDRGLVRADDGPPDQRAQRRAHARARAARRVRWAVPAALLLAVLAAWPVGSAPLFWLAIAVLLVAGVAMVVLTRAARVAHAVAGLPVPIEITGKVATALRSVLAMTRGIAGQRALRRSGAAAEGMRVLRDWSTATDGLRTSWLRGDVAAWHEHARTLAATGARADRVRADLESGPGDSAPGRNGPGGPGDGDPGSGGTRDSGN
;
A
#
# COMPACT_ATOMS: atom_id res chain seq x y z
N MET A 1 23.12 -17.14 22.71
CA MET A 1 22.74 -16.92 21.29
C MET A 1 21.90 -18.11 20.84
N HIS A 2 20.57 -17.98 20.82
CA HIS A 2 19.70 -19.04 20.29
C HIS A 2 19.56 -18.83 18.77
N ASN A 3 20.33 -19.60 17.98
CA ASN A 3 20.05 -19.80 16.57
C ASN A 3 18.75 -20.59 16.48
N ARG A 4 17.60 -19.91 16.40
CA ARG A 4 16.38 -20.58 15.95
C ARG A 4 16.51 -20.82 14.44
N PRO A 5 16.19 -22.04 13.97
CA PRO A 5 16.24 -22.32 12.55
C PRO A 5 15.28 -21.39 11.79
N VAL A 6 15.72 -20.96 10.62
CA VAL A 6 14.86 -20.32 9.61
C VAL A 6 13.61 -21.20 9.42
N PRO A 7 12.41 -20.65 9.15
CA PRO A 7 11.23 -21.48 8.88
C PRO A 7 11.56 -22.54 7.84
N ASP A 8 11.11 -23.77 8.06
CA ASP A 8 11.47 -24.90 7.23
C ASP A 8 11.13 -24.60 5.77
N GLU A 9 12.07 -24.86 4.87
CA GLU A 9 11.96 -24.44 3.47
C GLU A 9 10.81 -25.17 2.76
N SER A 10 10.34 -26.29 3.33
CA SER A 10 9.15 -27.04 2.90
C SER A 10 7.82 -26.34 3.14
N ASP A 11 7.73 -25.47 4.16
CA ASP A 11 6.47 -24.86 4.60
C ASP A 11 6.33 -23.41 4.07
N THR A 12 7.27 -22.99 3.22
CA THR A 12 7.36 -21.64 2.68
C THR A 12 7.13 -21.66 1.18
N ALA A 13 6.16 -20.88 0.70
CA ALA A 13 5.98 -20.62 -0.71
C ALA A 13 6.57 -19.26 -1.12
N LEU A 14 6.95 -19.15 -2.39
CA LEU A 14 7.46 -17.93 -2.99
C LEU A 14 6.38 -17.23 -3.81
N LEU A 15 6.03 -16.01 -3.41
CA LEU A 15 5.05 -15.18 -4.11
C LEU A 15 5.73 -14.13 -5.00
N TYR A 16 5.42 -14.16 -6.29
CA TYR A 16 5.98 -13.30 -7.34
C TYR A 16 4.94 -12.34 -7.92
N VAL A 17 5.40 -11.17 -8.34
CA VAL A 17 4.62 -10.24 -9.18
C VAL A 17 5.32 -10.08 -10.51
N ASP A 18 4.69 -10.58 -11.57
CA ASP A 18 5.19 -10.48 -12.94
C ASP A 18 4.14 -9.82 -13.83
N ARG A 19 4.47 -8.67 -14.44
CA ARG A 19 3.59 -7.90 -15.34
C ARG A 19 2.17 -7.66 -14.80
N GLY A 20 2.02 -7.53 -13.48
CA GLY A 20 0.72 -7.31 -12.83
C GLY A 20 -0.11 -8.57 -12.59
N LEU A 21 0.44 -9.75 -12.92
CA LEU A 21 -0.04 -11.06 -12.51
C LEU A 21 0.71 -11.50 -11.25
N VAL A 22 0.00 -12.20 -10.36
CA VAL A 22 0.57 -12.79 -9.15
C VAL A 22 0.79 -14.27 -9.41
N ARG A 23 2.02 -14.74 -9.24
CA ARG A 23 2.39 -16.17 -9.32
C ARG A 23 2.87 -16.65 -7.96
N ALA A 24 2.54 -17.88 -7.60
CA ALA A 24 3.08 -18.54 -6.42
C ALA A 24 3.79 -19.80 -6.90
N ASP A 25 5.03 -19.97 -6.47
CA ASP A 25 5.78 -21.22 -6.65
C ASP A 25 5.93 -21.89 -5.29
N ASP A 26 5.71 -23.20 -5.24
CA ASP A 26 5.91 -24.03 -4.04
C ASP A 26 7.39 -24.39 -3.82
N GLY A 27 8.31 -23.69 -4.51
CA GLY A 27 9.75 -23.89 -4.39
C GLY A 27 10.36 -23.08 -3.24
N PRO A 28 11.50 -23.54 -2.69
CA PRO A 28 12.12 -22.91 -1.54
C PRO A 28 12.68 -21.52 -1.90
N PRO A 29 12.49 -20.50 -1.04
CA PRO A 29 13.02 -19.15 -1.25
C PRO A 29 14.56 -19.09 -1.23
N ASP A 30 15.19 -18.61 -2.32
CA ASP A 30 16.64 -18.35 -2.34
C ASP A 30 17.02 -17.26 -1.31
N GLN A 31 17.58 -17.70 -0.18
CA GLN A 31 18.04 -16.83 0.90
C GLN A 31 19.03 -15.75 0.45
N ARG A 32 19.93 -16.08 -0.50
CA ARG A 32 20.93 -15.13 -1.00
C ARG A 32 20.27 -14.06 -1.88
N ALA A 33 19.29 -14.44 -2.71
CA ALA A 33 18.47 -13.47 -3.44
C ALA A 33 17.69 -12.56 -2.48
N GLN A 34 17.04 -13.12 -1.45
CA GLN A 34 16.28 -12.37 -0.45
C GLN A 34 17.14 -11.36 0.32
N ARG A 35 18.32 -11.76 0.78
CA ARG A 35 19.28 -10.85 1.47
C ARG A 35 19.74 -9.72 0.56
N ARG A 36 20.07 -10.02 -0.71
CA ARG A 36 20.48 -9.01 -1.70
C ARG A 36 19.36 -8.02 -2.00
N ALA A 37 18.13 -8.51 -2.19
CA ALA A 37 16.97 -7.65 -2.42
C ALA A 37 16.71 -6.73 -1.22
N HIS A 38 16.73 -7.28 -0.01
CA HIS A 38 16.52 -6.53 1.22
C HIS A 38 17.62 -5.49 1.49
N ALA A 39 18.89 -5.83 1.22
CA ALA A 39 20.00 -4.88 1.32
C ALA A 39 19.85 -3.70 0.33
N ARG A 40 19.46 -3.99 -0.92
CA ARG A 40 19.21 -2.96 -1.94
C ARG A 40 18.05 -2.03 -1.57
N ALA A 41 16.97 -2.58 -1.00
CA ALA A 41 15.86 -1.76 -0.53
C ALA A 41 16.25 -0.85 0.65
N ARG A 42 17.06 -1.35 1.59
CA ARG A 42 17.61 -0.52 2.66
C ARG A 42 18.50 0.59 2.12
N ALA A 43 19.36 0.28 1.15
CA ALA A 43 20.18 1.29 0.48
C ALA A 43 19.31 2.36 -0.22
N ALA A 44 18.27 1.95 -0.96
CA ALA A 44 17.36 2.88 -1.62
C ALA A 44 16.62 3.80 -0.63
N ARG A 45 16.23 3.28 0.54
CA ARG A 45 15.63 4.08 1.61
C ARG A 45 16.62 5.10 2.19
N ARG A 46 17.85 4.68 2.47
CA ARG A 46 18.90 5.58 2.99
C ARG A 46 19.18 6.71 2.00
N VAL A 47 19.30 6.39 0.71
CA VAL A 47 19.50 7.38 -0.35
C VAL A 47 18.31 8.34 -0.41
N ARG A 48 17.07 7.85 -0.33
CA ARG A 48 15.87 8.69 -0.33
C ARG A 48 15.85 9.73 0.80
N TRP A 49 16.43 9.42 1.96
CA TRP A 49 16.56 10.38 3.06
C TRP A 49 17.80 11.27 2.94
N ALA A 50 18.88 10.76 2.35
CA ALA A 50 20.11 11.52 2.13
C ALA A 50 19.94 12.62 1.06
N VAL A 51 19.14 12.39 0.02
CA VAL A 51 18.89 13.37 -1.06
C VAL A 51 18.33 14.70 -0.56
N PRO A 52 17.23 14.76 0.24
CA PRO A 52 16.72 16.03 0.75
C PRO A 52 17.68 16.72 1.73
N ALA A 53 18.44 15.96 2.52
CA ALA A 53 19.47 16.54 3.39
C ALA A 53 20.64 17.15 2.59
N ALA A 54 21.09 16.46 1.54
CA ALA A 54 22.11 16.98 0.61
C ALA A 54 21.61 18.21 -0.15
N LEU A 55 20.32 18.24 -0.51
CA LEU A 55 19.68 19.39 -1.14
C LEU A 55 19.63 20.60 -0.20
N LEU A 56 19.24 20.38 1.07
CA LEU A 56 19.24 21.42 2.09
C LEU A 56 20.65 22.00 2.29
N LEU A 57 21.67 21.13 2.37
CA LEU A 57 23.06 21.55 2.49
C LEU A 57 23.55 22.32 1.26
N ALA A 58 23.16 21.91 0.04
CA ALA A 58 23.52 22.61 -1.19
C ALA A 58 22.85 24.00 -1.27
N VAL A 59 21.59 24.11 -0.86
CA VAL A 59 20.87 25.39 -0.80
C VAL A 59 21.48 26.32 0.25
N LEU A 60 21.82 25.79 1.44
CA LEU A 60 22.53 26.54 2.49
C LEU A 60 23.92 27.01 2.03
N ALA A 61 24.66 26.17 1.30
CA ALA A 61 25.99 26.51 0.78
C ALA A 61 25.95 27.50 -0.40
N ALA A 62 24.84 27.56 -1.15
CA ALA A 62 24.64 28.50 -2.25
C ALA A 62 24.08 29.86 -1.79
N TRP A 63 23.53 29.96 -0.57
CA TRP A 63 22.95 31.17 -0.01
C TRP A 63 23.90 32.41 0.05
N PRO A 64 25.22 32.28 0.29
CA PRO A 64 26.08 33.45 0.43
C PRO A 64 26.73 33.94 -0.87
N VAL A 65 26.59 33.26 -2.00
CA VAL A 65 27.35 33.60 -3.22
C VAL A 65 26.43 33.74 -4.42
N GLY A 66 26.28 34.99 -4.91
CA GLY A 66 25.56 35.35 -6.14
C GLY A 66 26.22 34.84 -7.43
N SER A 67 26.76 33.63 -7.42
CA SER A 67 27.49 33.03 -8.55
C SER A 67 26.60 32.02 -9.28
N ALA A 68 26.17 32.40 -10.49
CA ALA A 68 25.52 31.53 -11.48
C ALA A 68 26.14 30.13 -11.69
N PRO A 69 27.47 29.90 -11.61
CA PRO A 69 28.03 28.55 -11.75
C PRO A 69 27.68 27.58 -10.62
N LEU A 70 27.51 28.06 -9.37
CA LEU A 70 27.10 27.20 -8.24
C LEU A 70 25.65 26.74 -8.38
N PHE A 71 24.80 27.58 -8.97
CA PHE A 71 23.40 27.25 -9.26
C PHE A 71 23.28 26.10 -10.28
N TRP A 72 24.03 26.17 -11.39
CA TRP A 72 24.06 25.08 -12.38
C TRP A 72 24.65 23.78 -11.82
N LEU A 73 25.67 23.88 -10.97
CA LEU A 73 26.24 22.71 -10.30
C LEU A 73 25.24 22.08 -9.33
N ALA A 74 24.48 22.87 -8.57
CA ALA A 74 23.40 22.38 -7.71
C ALA A 74 22.29 21.68 -8.52
N ILE A 75 21.89 22.22 -9.67
CA ILE A 75 20.93 21.59 -10.58
C ILE A 75 21.47 20.27 -11.13
N ALA A 76 22.73 20.23 -11.55
CA ALA A 76 23.36 19.00 -12.05
C ALA A 76 23.40 17.91 -10.97
N VAL A 77 23.78 18.27 -9.74
CA VAL A 77 23.74 17.34 -8.59
C VAL A 77 22.32 16.85 -8.32
N LEU A 78 21.31 17.72 -8.42
CA LEU A 78 19.91 17.37 -8.23
C LEU A 78 19.42 16.37 -9.29
N LEU A 79 19.79 16.61 -10.55
CA LEU A 79 19.49 15.69 -11.66
C LEU A 79 20.15 14.34 -11.45
N VAL A 80 21.44 14.31 -11.13
CA VAL A 80 22.19 13.06 -10.88
C VAL A 80 21.60 12.31 -9.68
N ALA A 81 21.29 13.01 -8.58
CA ALA A 81 20.66 12.43 -7.41
C ALA A 81 19.26 11.86 -7.73
N GLY A 82 18.47 12.58 -8.52
CA GLY A 82 17.16 12.13 -9.00
C GLY A 82 17.26 10.87 -9.87
N VAL A 83 18.16 10.87 -10.85
CA VAL A 83 18.40 9.71 -11.72
C VAL A 83 18.90 8.52 -10.90
N ALA A 84 19.88 8.72 -10.02
CA ALA A 84 20.40 7.67 -9.15
C ALA A 84 19.30 7.09 -8.25
N MET A 85 18.42 7.92 -7.71
CA MET A 85 17.27 7.48 -6.90
C MET A 85 16.27 6.65 -7.71
N VAL A 86 15.96 7.05 -8.95
CA VAL A 86 15.08 6.28 -9.85
C VAL A 86 15.71 4.93 -10.20
N VAL A 87 17.01 4.91 -10.50
CA VAL A 87 17.74 3.67 -10.81
C VAL A 87 17.78 2.74 -9.60
N LEU A 88 18.11 3.25 -8.41
CA LEU A 88 18.14 2.43 -7.18
C LEU A 88 16.76 1.85 -6.84
N THR A 89 15.71 2.65 -6.99
CA THR A 89 14.34 2.19 -6.70
C THR A 89 13.86 1.18 -7.73
N ARG A 90 14.19 1.33 -9.02
CA ARG A 90 13.93 0.30 -10.04
C ARG A 90 14.72 -0.98 -9.74
N ALA A 91 16.01 -0.87 -9.45
CA ALA A 91 16.85 -2.02 -9.13
C ALA A 91 16.36 -2.77 -7.88
N ALA A 92 15.91 -2.05 -6.84
CA ALA A 92 15.30 -2.66 -5.66
C ALA A 92 13.99 -3.37 -5.99
N ARG A 93 13.12 -2.78 -6.83
CA ARG A 93 11.87 -3.42 -7.28
C ARG A 93 12.13 -4.68 -8.09
N VAL A 94 13.08 -4.64 -9.02
CA VAL A 94 13.47 -5.81 -9.82
C VAL A 94 14.06 -6.90 -8.92
N ALA A 95 14.94 -6.53 -7.99
CA ALA A 95 15.50 -7.49 -7.04
C ALA A 95 14.42 -8.13 -6.15
N HIS A 96 13.39 -7.38 -5.74
CA HIS A 96 12.26 -7.92 -4.99
C HIS A 96 11.32 -8.78 -5.84
N ALA A 97 11.09 -8.40 -7.09
CA ALA A 97 10.32 -9.21 -8.02
C ALA A 97 11.02 -10.55 -8.30
N VAL A 98 12.35 -10.55 -8.46
CA VAL A 98 13.13 -11.78 -8.69
C VAL A 98 13.29 -12.61 -7.42
N ALA A 99 13.40 -11.98 -6.25
CA ALA A 99 13.51 -12.72 -4.99
C ALA A 99 12.16 -13.30 -4.53
N GLY A 100 11.04 -12.70 -4.93
CA GLY A 100 9.71 -13.04 -4.43
C GLY A 100 9.52 -12.66 -2.96
N LEU A 101 8.31 -12.90 -2.46
CA LEU A 101 7.94 -12.73 -1.05
C LEU A 101 7.84 -14.13 -0.40
N PRO A 102 8.55 -14.39 0.72
CA PRO A 102 8.47 -15.68 1.40
C PRO A 102 7.22 -15.72 2.29
N VAL A 103 6.20 -16.46 1.88
CA VAL A 103 4.89 -16.54 2.54
C VAL A 103 4.64 -17.96 3.07
N PRO A 104 4.01 -18.15 4.25
CA PRO A 104 3.62 -19.48 4.72
C PRO A 104 2.66 -20.14 3.74
N ILE A 105 2.93 -21.39 3.37
CA ILE A 105 2.21 -22.11 2.30
C ILE A 105 0.70 -22.14 2.55
N GLU A 106 0.27 -22.22 3.82
CA GLU A 106 -1.12 -22.29 4.25
C GLU A 106 -1.90 -20.98 4.00
N ILE A 107 -1.20 -19.84 3.94
CA ILE A 107 -1.81 -18.50 3.81
C ILE A 107 -1.48 -17.87 2.45
N THR A 108 -0.59 -18.47 1.64
CA THR A 108 -0.16 -17.96 0.33
C THR A 108 -1.31 -17.56 -0.58
N GLY A 109 -2.37 -18.39 -0.70
CA GLY A 109 -3.55 -18.05 -1.51
C GLY A 109 -4.29 -16.79 -1.04
N LYS A 110 -4.35 -16.56 0.28
CA LYS A 110 -4.97 -15.36 0.86
C LYS A 110 -4.10 -14.13 0.62
N VAL A 111 -2.79 -14.24 0.80
CA VAL A 111 -1.84 -13.14 0.52
C VAL A 111 -1.80 -12.81 -0.97
N ALA A 112 -1.86 -13.80 -1.86
CA ALA A 112 -1.95 -13.61 -3.30
C ALA A 112 -3.22 -12.84 -3.70
N THR A 113 -4.35 -13.14 -3.05
CA THR A 113 -5.61 -12.44 -3.28
C THR A 113 -5.55 -11.00 -2.76
N ALA A 114 -5.03 -10.79 -1.55
CA ALA A 114 -4.81 -9.46 -1.00
C ALA A 114 -3.85 -8.60 -1.86
N LEU A 115 -2.82 -9.22 -2.44
CA LEU A 115 -1.92 -8.54 -3.35
C LEU A 115 -2.64 -8.11 -4.65
N ARG A 116 -3.53 -8.95 -5.17
CA ARG A 116 -4.36 -8.59 -6.34
C ARG A 116 -5.28 -7.42 -6.03
N SER A 117 -5.91 -7.37 -4.86
CA SER A 117 -6.78 -6.24 -4.48
C SER A 117 -5.99 -4.94 -4.29
N VAL A 118 -4.83 -5.00 -3.62
CA VAL A 118 -3.91 -3.84 -3.51
C VAL A 118 -3.45 -3.35 -4.90
N LEU A 119 -3.11 -4.26 -5.82
CA LEU A 119 -2.76 -3.91 -7.19
C LEU A 119 -3.94 -3.27 -7.95
N ALA A 120 -5.16 -3.79 -7.79
CA ALA A 120 -6.34 -3.21 -8.40
C ALA A 120 -6.62 -1.79 -7.85
N MET A 121 -6.57 -1.62 -6.53
CA MET A 121 -6.71 -0.32 -5.85
C MET A 121 -5.67 0.69 -6.37
N THR A 122 -4.40 0.30 -6.46
CA THR A 122 -3.35 1.21 -6.97
C THR A 122 -3.56 1.62 -8.42
N ARG A 123 -4.05 0.71 -9.28
CA ARG A 123 -4.41 1.04 -10.65
C ARG A 123 -5.58 2.03 -10.71
N GLY A 124 -6.60 1.84 -9.87
CA GLY A 124 -7.73 2.78 -9.75
C GLY A 124 -7.26 4.19 -9.38
N ILE A 125 -6.44 4.33 -8.33
CA ILE A 125 -5.85 5.61 -7.92
C ILE A 125 -4.99 6.23 -9.04
N ALA A 126 -4.22 5.41 -9.76
CA ALA A 126 -3.34 5.89 -10.82
C ALA A 126 -4.11 6.40 -12.05
N GLY A 127 -5.20 5.72 -12.42
CA GLY A 127 -6.04 6.01 -13.58
C GLY A 127 -6.86 7.29 -13.44
N GLN A 128 -7.29 7.64 -12.22
CA GLN A 128 -8.16 8.80 -11.97
C GLN A 128 -7.38 9.96 -11.32
N ARG A 129 -6.75 10.80 -12.15
CA ARG A 129 -5.97 11.99 -11.69
C ARG A 129 -6.77 12.91 -10.75
N ALA A 130 -8.09 13.04 -10.97
CA ALA A 130 -8.97 13.86 -10.15
C ALA A 130 -9.10 13.36 -8.69
N LEU A 131 -9.00 12.05 -8.47
CA LEU A 131 -9.14 11.46 -7.13
C LEU A 131 -7.83 11.47 -6.33
N ARG A 132 -6.70 11.88 -6.89
CA ARG A 132 -5.40 11.86 -6.20
C ARG A 132 -5.36 12.72 -4.92
N ARG A 133 -6.29 13.65 -4.75
CA ARG A 133 -6.44 14.49 -3.55
C ARG A 133 -7.66 14.12 -2.69
N SER A 134 -8.37 13.03 -3.02
CA SER A 134 -9.55 12.60 -2.25
C SER A 134 -9.16 11.91 -0.95
N GLY A 135 -10.09 11.87 0.01
CA GLY A 135 -9.93 11.10 1.25
C GLY A 135 -9.69 9.61 0.98
N ALA A 136 -10.35 9.04 -0.04
CA ALA A 136 -10.16 7.65 -0.45
C ALA A 136 -8.74 7.39 -0.98
N ALA A 137 -8.14 8.31 -1.73
CA ALA A 137 -6.74 8.19 -2.13
C ALA A 137 -5.77 8.29 -0.94
N ALA A 138 -6.07 9.16 0.04
CA ALA A 138 -5.28 9.25 1.27
C ALA A 138 -5.33 7.95 2.09
N GLU A 139 -6.51 7.33 2.17
CA GLU A 139 -6.70 6.02 2.81
C GLU A 139 -6.00 4.91 2.02
N GLY A 140 -6.09 4.89 0.69
CA GLY A 140 -5.34 3.98 -0.17
C GLY A 140 -3.81 4.11 0.02
N MET A 141 -3.31 5.32 0.25
CA MET A 141 -1.89 5.54 0.60
C MET A 141 -1.52 5.01 1.99
N ARG A 142 -2.46 4.96 2.95
CA ARG A 142 -2.25 4.29 4.25
C ARG A 142 -2.20 2.78 4.07
N VAL A 143 -3.16 2.20 3.35
CA VAL A 143 -3.18 0.77 3.00
C VAL A 143 -1.86 0.34 2.33
N LEU A 144 -1.35 1.15 1.40
CA LEU A 144 -0.05 0.91 0.77
C LEU A 144 1.14 0.95 1.74
N ARG A 145 1.12 1.88 2.70
CA ARG A 145 2.15 1.97 3.72
C ARG A 145 2.11 0.74 4.62
N ASP A 146 0.93 0.36 5.09
CA ASP A 146 0.75 -0.82 5.93
C ASP A 146 1.18 -2.10 5.21
N TRP A 147 0.79 -2.25 3.93
CA TRP A 147 1.25 -3.34 3.07
C TRP A 147 2.78 -3.38 2.94
N SER A 148 3.41 -2.23 2.69
CA SER A 148 4.86 -2.14 2.57
C SER A 148 5.59 -2.48 3.88
N THR A 149 5.03 -2.05 5.02
CA THR A 149 5.58 -2.34 6.34
C THR A 149 5.44 -3.82 6.67
N ALA A 150 4.28 -4.42 6.39
CA ALA A 150 4.04 -5.84 6.64
C ALA A 150 4.87 -6.74 5.72
N THR A 151 5.08 -6.39 4.45
CA THR A 151 5.96 -7.14 3.54
C THR A 151 7.44 -7.08 3.97
N ASP A 152 7.90 -5.94 4.49
CA ASP A 152 9.24 -5.83 5.08
C ASP A 152 9.36 -6.61 6.38
N GLY A 153 8.36 -6.53 7.25
CA GLY A 153 8.26 -7.27 8.50
C GLY A 153 8.35 -8.76 8.24
N LEU A 154 7.53 -9.28 7.32
CA LEU A 154 7.51 -10.67 6.88
C LEU A 154 8.89 -11.16 6.43
N ARG A 155 9.56 -10.40 5.56
CA ARG A 155 10.89 -10.76 5.06
C ARG A 155 11.94 -10.72 6.17
N THR A 156 11.83 -9.76 7.08
CA THR A 156 12.77 -9.60 8.20
C THR A 156 12.60 -10.71 9.23
N SER A 157 11.38 -11.07 9.60
CA SER A 157 11.10 -12.17 10.52
C SER A 157 11.50 -13.51 9.94
N TRP A 158 11.23 -13.74 8.65
CA TRP A 158 11.68 -14.94 7.93
C TRP A 158 13.21 -15.06 7.94
N LEU A 159 13.93 -13.99 7.57
CA LEU A 159 15.41 -13.98 7.59
C LEU A 159 16.01 -14.15 9.00
N ARG A 160 15.24 -13.87 10.06
CA ARG A 160 15.66 -14.01 11.46
C ARG A 160 15.27 -15.35 12.09
N GLY A 161 14.48 -16.20 11.42
CA GLY A 161 13.96 -17.42 12.02
C GLY A 161 12.81 -17.20 13.01
N ASP A 162 12.13 -16.04 12.96
CA ASP A 162 11.00 -15.74 13.84
C ASP A 162 9.68 -16.18 13.19
N VAL A 163 9.32 -17.45 13.42
CA VAL A 163 8.14 -18.11 12.83
C VAL A 163 6.83 -17.42 13.23
N ALA A 164 6.72 -16.98 14.49
CA ALA A 164 5.50 -16.35 15.02
C ALA A 164 5.28 -14.98 14.37
N ALA A 165 6.33 -14.13 14.33
CA ALA A 165 6.25 -12.84 13.67
C ALA A 165 6.04 -12.98 12.15
N TRP A 166 6.64 -14.01 11.52
CA TRP A 166 6.42 -14.33 10.11
C TRP A 166 4.95 -14.65 9.81
N HIS A 167 4.32 -15.54 10.56
CA HIS A 167 2.89 -15.81 10.39
C HIS A 167 2.02 -14.58 10.68
N GLU A 168 2.38 -13.79 11.69
CA GLU A 168 1.61 -12.58 12.02
C GLU A 168 1.63 -11.55 10.89
N HIS A 169 2.80 -11.28 10.32
CA HIS A 169 2.91 -10.40 9.16
C HIS A 169 2.18 -10.96 7.93
N ALA A 170 2.18 -12.29 7.73
CA ALA A 170 1.43 -12.92 6.64
C ALA A 170 -0.10 -12.74 6.82
N ARG A 171 -0.60 -12.89 8.05
CA ARG A 171 -2.01 -12.62 8.40
C ARG A 171 -2.38 -11.16 8.20
N THR A 172 -1.49 -10.25 8.60
CA THR A 172 -1.66 -8.80 8.40
C THR A 172 -1.78 -8.47 6.91
N LEU A 173 -0.92 -9.06 6.06
CA LEU A 173 -1.01 -8.91 4.61
C LEU A 173 -2.33 -9.43 4.05
N ALA A 174 -2.76 -10.62 4.45
CA ALA A 174 -4.04 -11.18 4.05
C ALA A 174 -5.22 -10.27 4.44
N ALA A 175 -5.23 -9.73 5.67
CA ALA A 175 -6.26 -8.82 6.16
C ALA A 175 -6.29 -7.46 5.43
N THR A 176 -5.12 -6.98 5.00
CA THR A 176 -4.99 -5.72 4.25
C THR A 176 -5.75 -5.77 2.92
N GLY A 177 -5.93 -6.96 2.34
CA GLY A 177 -6.65 -7.16 1.09
C GLY A 177 -8.10 -6.67 1.12
N ALA A 178 -8.84 -7.01 2.18
CA ALA A 178 -10.23 -6.57 2.35
C ALA A 178 -10.36 -5.06 2.56
N ARG A 179 -9.33 -4.42 3.12
CA ARG A 179 -9.28 -2.95 3.23
C ARG A 179 -9.00 -2.30 1.88
N ALA A 180 -8.13 -2.89 1.07
CA ALA A 180 -7.85 -2.42 -0.28
C ALA A 180 -9.07 -2.51 -1.21
N ASP A 181 -9.86 -3.59 -1.12
CA ASP A 181 -11.08 -3.74 -1.90
C ASP A 181 -12.14 -2.68 -1.54
N ARG A 182 -12.32 -2.39 -0.25
CA ARG A 182 -13.22 -1.31 0.20
C ARG A 182 -12.80 0.05 -0.37
N VAL A 183 -11.52 0.41 -0.24
CA VAL A 183 -11.01 1.67 -0.80
C VAL A 183 -11.17 1.70 -2.32
N ARG A 184 -10.98 0.57 -3.02
CA ARG A 184 -11.21 0.50 -4.47
C ARG A 184 -12.67 0.76 -4.82
N ALA A 185 -13.61 0.11 -4.11
CA ALA A 185 -15.04 0.33 -4.31
C ALA A 185 -15.42 1.80 -4.09
N ASP A 186 -14.93 2.43 -3.01
CA ASP A 186 -15.17 3.85 -2.74
C ASP A 186 -14.63 4.77 -3.86
N LEU A 187 -13.49 4.42 -4.48
CA LEU A 187 -12.93 5.15 -5.61
C LEU A 187 -13.77 4.99 -6.88
N GLU A 188 -14.37 3.81 -7.09
CA GLU A 188 -15.26 3.52 -8.22
C GLU A 188 -16.63 4.19 -8.07
N SER A 189 -17.15 4.33 -6.84
CA SER A 189 -18.43 4.98 -6.54
C SER A 189 -18.38 6.52 -6.60
N GLY A 190 -17.20 7.14 -6.59
CA GLY A 190 -17.04 8.60 -6.67
C GLY A 190 -17.48 9.37 -5.41
N PRO A 191 -17.20 10.68 -5.29
CA PRO A 191 -17.48 11.48 -4.08
C PRO A 191 -18.97 11.83 -3.86
N GLY A 192 -19.93 11.03 -4.37
CA GLY A 192 -21.34 11.42 -4.52
C GLY A 192 -22.38 10.64 -3.71
N ASP A 193 -22.15 9.38 -3.32
CA ASP A 193 -23.26 8.52 -2.84
C ASP A 193 -23.26 8.23 -1.33
N SER A 194 -22.52 9.01 -0.54
CA SER A 194 -22.62 8.97 0.93
C SER A 194 -23.23 10.26 1.47
N ALA A 195 -24.43 10.62 1.00
CA ALA A 195 -25.30 11.51 1.77
C ALA A 195 -26.12 10.66 2.75
N PRO A 196 -26.06 10.89 4.07
CA PRO A 196 -27.04 10.29 4.97
C PRO A 196 -28.41 10.87 4.62
N GLY A 197 -29.40 10.00 4.44
CA GLY A 197 -30.78 10.38 4.19
C GLY A 197 -31.28 11.37 5.25
N ARG A 198 -31.22 12.66 4.91
CA ARG A 198 -31.90 13.75 5.60
C ARG A 198 -32.76 14.37 4.52
N ASN A 199 -34.02 13.94 4.46
CA ASN A 199 -35.20 14.66 3.98
C ASN A 199 -36.42 13.74 4.08
N GLY A 200 -36.81 13.41 5.31
CA GLY A 200 -38.22 13.18 5.60
C GLY A 200 -38.78 14.52 6.07
N PRO A 201 -39.68 15.19 5.32
CA PRO A 201 -40.28 16.43 5.77
C PRO A 201 -41.15 16.14 6.99
N GLY A 202 -40.98 16.98 8.02
CA GLY A 202 -41.77 16.91 9.23
C GLY A 202 -43.26 17.08 8.97
N GLY A 203 -44.05 16.30 9.68
CA GLY A 203 -45.44 16.60 9.94
C GLY A 203 -45.79 16.10 11.34
N PRO A 204 -45.80 16.96 12.36
CA PRO A 204 -46.60 16.76 13.55
C PRO A 204 -47.86 17.63 13.41
N GLY A 205 -49.01 16.98 13.41
CA GLY A 205 -50.31 17.65 13.34
C GLY A 205 -51.38 16.73 13.89
N ASP A 206 -51.24 16.38 15.17
CA ASP A 206 -52.36 15.88 15.97
C ASP A 206 -53.36 17.03 16.16
N GLY A 207 -54.58 16.82 15.67
CA GLY A 207 -55.71 17.74 15.79
C GLY A 207 -57.00 16.96 15.58
N ASP A 208 -57.65 16.66 16.71
CA ASP A 208 -58.77 15.76 17.01
C ASP A 208 -60.15 16.21 16.42
N PRO A 209 -61.31 15.63 16.78
CA PRO A 209 -62.15 14.78 15.95
C PRO A 209 -63.50 15.42 15.57
N GLY A 210 -63.97 15.20 14.33
CA GLY A 210 -65.20 15.79 13.81
C GLY A 210 -66.22 14.75 13.34
N SER A 211 -67.07 14.32 14.27
CA SER A 211 -68.50 14.00 14.11
C SER A 211 -69.09 13.58 12.75
N GLY A 212 -69.69 12.38 12.73
CA GLY A 212 -71.05 12.19 12.19
C GLY A 212 -71.17 11.39 10.89
N GLY A 213 -71.92 10.28 10.94
CA GLY A 213 -72.48 9.66 9.73
C GLY A 213 -72.67 8.15 9.79
N THR A 214 -73.59 7.67 10.62
CA THR A 214 -74.22 6.35 10.49
C THR A 214 -75.09 6.24 9.23
N ARG A 215 -75.28 4.98 8.77
CA ARG A 215 -76.31 4.44 7.84
C ARG A 215 -75.95 4.44 6.36
N ASP A 216 -76.34 3.49 5.51
CA ASP A 216 -77.00 2.17 5.57
C ASP A 216 -77.18 1.76 4.07
N SER A 217 -77.47 0.50 3.79
CA SER A 217 -78.07 -0.03 2.55
C SER A 217 -77.14 -0.57 1.45
N GLY A 218 -76.98 -1.91 1.47
CA GLY A 218 -77.33 -2.85 0.40
C GLY A 218 -76.85 -2.64 -1.05
N ASN A 219 -76.08 -3.61 -1.55
CA ASN A 219 -76.52 -4.59 -2.56
C ASN A 219 -75.54 -5.78 -2.59
#